data_AF-A0A966EQJ3-F1
#
_entry.id   AF-A0A966EQJ3-F1
#
_cell.length_a   1.000
_cell.length_b   1.000
_cell.length_c   1.000
_cell.angle_alpha   90.00
_cell.angle_beta   90.00
_cell.angle_gamma   90.00
#
_symmetry.space_group_name_H-M   'P 1'
#
loop_
_entity.id
_entity.type
_entity.pdbx_description
1 polymer ?
#
loop_
_entity_poly.entity_id
_entity_poly.type
_entity_poly.pdbx_seq_one_letter_code
_entity_poly.pdbx_strand_id
1 'polypeptide(L)'
;EAAIHRWDAQSVTTSGSEIDAGLAIEGIDEFLDFFIPQRIPTSFAGVGTVHFHCTDSPGEWLITRTSKGIEVDRSHAKGDVALRGAASDLLLWMWGRKRFSELETFGDTNLLEEWQAKVHI
;
A
#
# COMPACT_ATOMS: atom_id res chain seq x y z
N GLU A 1 -3.02 -7.85 10.12
CA GLU A 1 -2.75 -9.16 9.47
C GLU A 1 -3.98 -10.11 9.39
N ALA A 2 -4.69 -10.40 10.49
CA ALA A 2 -5.82 -11.36 10.47
C ALA A 2 -6.92 -11.08 9.41
N ALA A 3 -7.18 -9.81 9.10
CA ALA A 3 -8.11 -9.42 8.04
C ALA A 3 -7.66 -9.87 6.64
N ILE A 4 -6.35 -9.84 6.37
CA ILE A 4 -5.77 -10.33 5.11
C ILE A 4 -5.93 -11.85 5.02
N HIS A 5 -5.65 -12.59 6.09
CA HIS A 5 -5.82 -14.04 6.08
C HIS A 5 -7.27 -14.48 5.94
N ARG A 6 -8.20 -13.75 6.56
CA ARG A 6 -9.63 -13.94 6.32
C ARG A 6 -9.97 -13.69 4.84
N TRP A 7 -9.45 -12.61 4.26
CA TRP A 7 -9.67 -12.29 2.85
C TRP A 7 -9.12 -13.38 1.93
N ASP A 8 -7.88 -13.83 2.17
CA ASP A 8 -7.23 -14.90 1.41
C ASP A 8 -8.10 -16.16 1.42
N ALA A 9 -8.61 -16.57 2.60
CA ALA A 9 -9.48 -17.75 2.74
C ALA A 9 -10.80 -17.62 1.95
N GLN A 10 -11.39 -16.43 1.89
CA GLN A 10 -12.63 -16.18 1.15
C GLN A 10 -12.40 -16.11 -0.37
N SER A 11 -11.29 -15.51 -0.79
CA SER A 11 -10.96 -15.28 -2.21
C SER A 11 -10.80 -16.57 -3.03
N VAL A 12 -10.55 -17.71 -2.36
CA VAL A 12 -10.44 -19.03 -2.99
C VAL A 12 -11.80 -19.50 -3.56
N THR A 13 -12.91 -19.05 -2.97
CA THR A 13 -14.26 -19.56 -3.29
C THR A 13 -15.20 -18.51 -3.86
N THR A 14 -14.94 -17.23 -3.60
CA THR A 14 -15.74 -16.08 -4.03
C THR A 14 -14.84 -14.86 -4.26
N SER A 15 -15.37 -13.76 -4.77
CA SER A 15 -14.69 -12.46 -4.65
C SER A 15 -14.57 -12.15 -3.14
N GLY A 16 -13.34 -12.17 -2.60
CA GLY A 16 -13.09 -11.97 -1.17
C GLY A 16 -13.76 -10.69 -0.66
N SER A 17 -14.35 -10.73 0.53
CA SER A 17 -15.15 -9.61 1.02
C SER A 17 -14.26 -8.42 1.37
N GLU A 18 -14.72 -7.21 1.08
CA GLU A 18 -13.99 -5.99 1.44
C GLU A 18 -13.56 -5.99 2.91
N ILE A 19 -12.37 -5.43 3.16
CA ILE A 19 -11.88 -5.15 4.50
C ILE A 19 -12.51 -3.83 4.93
N ASP A 20 -13.01 -3.77 6.16
CA ASP A 20 -13.52 -2.53 6.74
C ASP A 20 -12.51 -1.39 6.56
N ALA A 21 -12.98 -0.21 6.15
CA ALA A 21 -12.09 0.90 5.78
C ALA A 21 -11.23 1.38 6.95
N GLY A 22 -11.75 1.40 8.18
CA GLY A 22 -10.98 1.76 9.37
C GLY A 22 -9.88 0.74 9.65
N LEU A 23 -10.23 -0.54 9.59
CA LEU A 23 -9.26 -1.63 9.74
C LEU A 23 -8.21 -1.65 8.62
N ALA A 24 -8.60 -1.26 7.40
CA ALA A 24 -7.69 -1.15 6.28
C ALA A 24 -6.68 -0.02 6.46
N ILE A 25 -7.13 1.16 6.93
CA ILE A 25 -6.27 2.29 7.27
C ILE A 25 -5.26 1.89 8.36
N GLU A 26 -5.71 1.28 9.46
CA GLU A 26 -4.82 0.80 10.52
C GLU A 26 -3.81 -0.23 9.98
N GLY A 27 -4.24 -1.12 9.07
CA GLY A 27 -3.36 -2.08 8.43
C GLY A 27 -2.32 -1.44 7.51
N ILE A 28 -2.66 -0.33 6.84
CA ILE A 28 -1.71 0.45 6.01
C ILE A 28 -0.69 1.15 6.92
N ASP A 29 -1.16 1.80 7.99
CA ASP A 29 -0.30 2.44 9.00
C ASP A 29 0.68 1.41 9.60
N GLU A 30 0.19 0.25 10.06
CA GLU A 30 1.02 -0.83 10.60
C GLU A 30 2.06 -1.34 9.58
N PHE A 31 1.67 -1.46 8.32
CA PHE A 31 2.58 -1.95 7.28
C PHE A 31 3.72 -0.99 7.00
N LEU A 32 3.40 0.30 6.91
CA LEU A 32 4.35 1.36 6.62
C LEU A 32 5.26 1.68 7.82
N ASP A 33 4.72 1.70 9.03
CA ASP A 33 5.45 2.11 10.24
C ASP A 33 6.18 0.96 10.94
N PHE A 34 5.68 -0.28 10.79
CA PHE A 34 6.24 -1.44 11.47
C PHE A 34 6.81 -2.46 10.51
N PHE A 35 6.02 -3.01 9.58
CA PHE A 35 6.49 -4.15 8.80
C PHE A 35 7.64 -3.81 7.84
N ILE A 36 7.53 -2.73 7.06
CA ILE A 36 8.62 -2.33 6.18
C ILE A 36 9.89 -2.02 6.98
N PRO A 37 9.87 -1.11 7.98
CA PRO A 37 11.09 -0.71 8.69
C PRO A 37 11.72 -1.85 9.50
N GLN A 38 10.92 -2.79 10.03
CA GLN A 38 11.44 -3.84 10.92
C GLN A 38 11.82 -5.12 10.18
N ARG A 39 11.13 -5.49 9.10
CA ARG A 39 11.32 -6.80 8.45
C ARG A 39 12.09 -6.69 7.14
N ILE A 40 11.87 -5.62 6.38
CA ILE A 40 12.44 -5.43 5.05
C ILE A 40 12.88 -3.96 4.82
N PRO A 41 13.68 -3.37 5.75
CA PRO A 41 13.92 -1.93 5.80
C PRO A 41 14.46 -1.33 4.51
N THR A 42 15.23 -2.10 3.74
CA THR A 42 15.88 -1.63 2.52
C THR A 42 15.29 -2.18 1.23
N SER A 43 14.27 -3.05 1.30
CA SER A 43 13.71 -3.68 0.09
C SER A 43 13.08 -2.67 -0.87
N PHE A 44 12.51 -1.58 -0.34
CA PHE A 44 11.97 -0.47 -1.14
C PHE A 44 12.78 0.83 -1.00
N ALA A 45 14.01 0.77 -0.45
CA ALA A 45 14.91 1.92 -0.40
C ALA A 45 15.25 2.42 -1.82
N GLY A 46 15.58 3.70 -1.96
CA GLY A 46 15.90 4.31 -3.25
C GLY A 46 15.59 5.80 -3.30
N VAL A 47 15.16 6.26 -4.47
CA VAL A 47 14.74 7.64 -4.73
C VAL A 47 13.32 7.61 -5.29
N GLY A 48 12.56 8.64 -4.97
CA GLY A 48 11.21 8.85 -5.47
C GLY A 48 10.17 8.80 -4.36
N THR A 49 8.97 9.23 -4.71
CA THR A 49 7.84 9.40 -3.79
C THR A 49 6.59 8.70 -4.30
N VAL A 50 5.89 8.02 -3.40
CA VAL A 50 4.64 7.29 -3.68
C VAL A 50 3.54 7.87 -2.80
N HIS A 51 2.45 8.33 -3.40
CA HIS A 51 1.28 8.84 -2.68
C HIS A 51 0.15 7.81 -2.70
N PHE A 52 -0.34 7.42 -1.53
CA PHE A 52 -1.57 6.63 -1.39
C PHE A 52 -2.72 7.52 -0.96
N HIS A 53 -3.87 7.36 -1.60
CA HIS A 53 -5.08 8.15 -1.34
C HIS A 53 -6.32 7.27 -1.34
N CYS A 54 -6.98 7.16 -0.18
CA CYS A 54 -8.26 6.50 -0.05
C CYS A 54 -9.39 7.33 -0.68
N THR A 55 -10.27 6.69 -1.45
CA THR A 55 -11.44 7.36 -2.06
C THR A 55 -12.72 7.28 -1.23
N ASP A 56 -12.75 6.38 -0.25
CA ASP A 56 -13.91 6.02 0.57
C ASP A 56 -13.77 6.44 2.04
N SER A 57 -12.60 6.95 2.43
CA SER A 57 -12.21 7.22 3.81
C SER A 57 -11.05 8.23 3.87
N PRO A 58 -10.80 8.89 5.02
CA PRO A 58 -9.79 9.95 5.12
C PRO A 58 -8.34 9.44 5.28
N GLY A 59 -7.93 8.46 4.47
CA GLY A 59 -6.57 7.87 4.50
C GLY A 59 -5.67 8.43 3.41
N GLU A 60 -4.58 9.10 3.80
CA GLU A 60 -3.55 9.61 2.88
C GLU A 60 -2.13 9.41 3.42
N TRP A 61 -1.21 9.00 2.55
CA TRP A 61 0.19 8.75 2.91
C TRP A 61 1.12 9.17 1.78
N LEU A 62 2.11 10.01 2.10
CA LEU A 62 3.25 10.27 1.24
C LEU A 62 4.45 9.45 1.73
N ILE A 63 4.88 8.51 0.90
CA ILE A 63 6.04 7.65 1.16
C ILE A 63 7.22 8.22 0.39
N THR A 64 8.27 8.62 1.11
CA THR A 64 9.53 9.09 0.52
C THR A 64 10.58 8.00 0.65
N ARG A 65 11.14 7.57 -0.48
CA ARG A 65 12.24 6.59 -0.49
C ARG A 65 13.56 7.29 -0.16
N THR A 66 14.36 6.65 0.67
CA THR A 66 15.71 7.09 1.03
C THR A 66 16.71 5.96 0.83
N SER A 67 18.01 6.25 0.96
CA SER A 67 19.06 5.22 0.92
C SER A 67 18.99 4.23 2.09
N LYS A 68 18.24 4.54 3.15
CA LYS A 68 18.11 3.71 4.36
C LYS A 68 16.77 3.01 4.49
N GLY A 69 15.80 3.32 3.63
CA GLY A 69 14.46 2.74 3.67
C GLY A 69 13.42 3.72 3.18
N ILE A 70 12.33 3.85 3.94
CA ILE A 70 11.24 4.79 3.65
C ILE A 70 10.99 5.73 4.83
N GLU A 71 10.52 6.92 4.52
CA GLU A 71 9.93 7.89 5.45
C GLU A 71 8.47 8.11 5.04
N VAL A 72 7.57 8.23 6.01
CA VAL A 72 6.13 8.26 5.77
C VAL A 72 5.55 9.48 6.47
N ASP A 73 4.72 10.23 5.74
CA ASP A 73 4.00 11.39 6.25
C ASP A 73 2.51 11.30 5.89
N ARG A 74 1.63 11.68 6.82
CA ARG A 74 0.16 11.64 6.62
C ARG A 74 -0.32 12.93 5.97
N SER A 75 0.19 13.24 4.77
CA SER A 75 -0.20 14.43 4.01
C SER A 75 -0.75 14.13 2.63
N HIS A 76 -1.65 15.03 2.20
CA HIS A 76 -2.04 15.16 0.81
C HIS A 76 -0.95 15.92 0.05
N ALA A 77 -0.14 15.20 -0.72
CA ALA A 77 0.89 15.79 -1.55
C ALA A 77 1.03 15.04 -2.87
N LYS A 78 1.58 15.71 -3.89
CA LYS A 78 1.96 15.03 -5.12
C LYS A 78 3.23 14.21 -4.87
N GLY A 79 3.14 12.91 -5.10
CA GLY A 79 4.29 12.05 -5.30
C GLY A 79 4.68 11.96 -6.78
N ASP A 80 5.81 11.33 -7.07
CA ASP A 80 6.22 10.95 -8.43
C ASP A 80 5.24 9.94 -9.04
N VAL A 81 4.60 9.14 -8.18
CA VAL A 81 3.43 8.34 -8.51
C VAL A 81 2.38 8.45 -7.41
N ALA A 82 1.10 8.36 -7.80
CA ALA A 82 -0.02 8.23 -6.89
C ALA A 82 -0.84 6.98 -7.22
N LEU A 83 -1.27 6.26 -6.17
CA LEU A 83 -2.18 5.13 -6.24
C LEU A 83 -3.43 5.46 -5.40
N ARG A 84 -4.60 5.37 -6.02
CA ARG A 84 -5.86 5.84 -5.45
C ARG A 84 -6.95 4.78 -5.60
N GLY A 85 -7.70 4.56 -4.53
CA GLY A 85 -8.78 3.55 -4.49
C GLY A 85 -9.41 3.44 -3.10
N ALA A 86 -10.31 2.48 -2.92
CA ALA A 86 -10.86 2.18 -1.60
C ALA A 86 -9.74 1.74 -0.63
N ALA A 87 -9.88 2.02 0.66
CA ALA A 87 -8.86 1.66 1.66
C ALA A 87 -8.55 0.15 1.65
N SER A 88 -9.59 -0.69 1.52
CA SER A 88 -9.44 -2.15 1.36
C SER A 88 -8.56 -2.50 0.17
N ASP A 89 -8.75 -1.83 -0.96
CA ASP A 89 -8.04 -2.15 -2.19
C ASP A 89 -6.58 -1.71 -2.15
N LEU A 90 -6.30 -0.55 -1.54
CA LEU A 90 -4.93 -0.10 -1.29
C LEU A 90 -4.18 -1.06 -0.37
N LEU A 91 -4.81 -1.49 0.73
CA LEU A 91 -4.21 -2.48 1.62
C LEU A 91 -3.99 -3.82 0.91
N LEU A 92 -4.97 -4.33 0.17
CA LEU A 92 -4.82 -5.58 -0.58
C LEU A 92 -3.71 -5.48 -1.64
N TRP A 93 -3.59 -4.33 -2.32
CA TRP A 93 -2.50 -4.06 -3.25
C TRP A 93 -1.13 -4.06 -2.56
N MET A 94 -1.00 -3.41 -1.40
CA MET A 94 0.25 -3.38 -0.63
C MET A 94 0.72 -4.78 -0.22
N TRP A 95 -0.25 -5.68 0.06
CA TRP A 95 0.00 -7.09 0.36
C TRP A 95 0.14 -7.97 -0.90
N GLY A 96 0.10 -7.40 -2.11
CA GLY A 96 0.28 -8.16 -3.36
C GLY A 96 -0.93 -8.99 -3.79
N ARG A 97 -2.13 -8.73 -3.25
CA ARG A 97 -3.39 -9.42 -3.61
C ARG A 97 -4.11 -8.75 -4.79
N LYS A 98 -3.77 -7.50 -5.10
CA LYS A 98 -4.31 -6.74 -6.23
C LYS A 98 -3.20 -6.19 -7.12
N ARG A 99 -3.49 -5.95 -8.39
CA ARG A 99 -2.60 -5.21 -9.31
C ARG A 99 -2.92 -3.72 -9.25
N PHE A 100 -1.91 -2.86 -9.39
CA PHE A 100 -2.17 -1.41 -9.42
C PHE A 100 -3.04 -1.01 -10.63
N SER A 101 -3.07 -1.82 -11.70
CA SER A 101 -3.96 -1.62 -12.85
C SER A 101 -5.44 -1.81 -12.53
N GLU A 102 -5.78 -2.32 -11.34
CA GLU A 102 -7.15 -2.43 -10.82
C GLU A 102 -7.53 -1.20 -9.98
N LEU A 103 -6.61 -0.25 -9.80
CA LEU A 103 -6.77 0.99 -9.05
C LEU A 103 -6.48 2.21 -9.96
N GLU A 104 -6.86 3.41 -9.50
CA GLU A 104 -6.51 4.64 -10.19
C GLU A 104 -5.03 4.97 -9.95
N THR A 105 -4.28 5.25 -11.02
CA THR A 105 -2.86 5.58 -10.95
C THR A 105 -2.53 6.86 -11.71
N PHE A 106 -1.58 7.62 -11.18
CA PHE A 106 -1.11 8.87 -11.79
C PHE A 106 0.41 8.96 -11.65
N GLY A 107 1.12 9.38 -12.71
CA GLY A 107 2.57 9.53 -12.68
C GLY A 107 3.33 8.28 -13.13
N ASP A 108 4.53 8.07 -12.57
CA ASP A 108 5.44 6.99 -13.00
C ASP A 108 5.13 5.65 -12.32
N THR A 109 4.40 4.76 -13.00
CA THR A 109 4.02 3.46 -12.47
C THR A 109 5.18 2.49 -12.27
N ASN A 110 6.39 2.78 -12.77
CA ASN A 110 7.57 1.95 -12.49
C ASN A 110 7.83 1.79 -10.99
N LEU A 111 7.51 2.81 -10.18
CA LEU A 111 7.63 2.74 -8.72
C LEU A 111 6.63 1.75 -8.10
N LEU A 112 5.43 1.61 -8.68
CA LEU A 112 4.41 0.65 -8.23
C LEU A 112 4.78 -0.78 -8.64
N GLU A 113 5.33 -0.97 -9.83
CA GLU A 113 5.90 -2.25 -10.27
C GLU A 113 7.06 -2.68 -9.37
N GLU A 114 7.96 -1.75 -9.05
CA GLU A 114 9.08 -2.00 -8.14
C GLU A 114 8.59 -2.38 -6.73
N TRP A 115 7.56 -1.70 -6.22
CA TRP A 115 6.92 -2.08 -4.95
C TRP A 115 6.46 -3.53 -4.99
N GLN A 116 5.64 -3.90 -5.99
CA GLN A 116 5.11 -5.25 -6.13
C GLN A 116 6.18 -6.31 -6.34
N ALA A 117 7.34 -5.95 -6.91
CA ALA A 117 8.45 -6.87 -7.11
C ALA A 117 9.33 -7.05 -5.85
N LYS A 118 9.37 -6.07 -4.93
CA LYS A 118 10.35 -6.06 -3.82
C LYS A 118 9.72 -6.11 -2.43
N VAL A 119 8.47 -5.69 -2.27
CA VAL A 119 7.80 -5.61 -0.98
C VAL A 119 6.96 -6.88 -0.76
N HIS A 120 7.60 -7.87 -0.13
CA HIS A 120 6.99 -9.14 0.25
C HIS A 120 7.33 -9.44 1.71
N ILE A 121 6.33 -9.83 2.51
CA ILE A 121 6.46 -10.19 3.93
C ILE A 121 6.05 -11.64 4.13
#